data_AF-A0A238H1B3-F1
#
_entry.id   AF-A0A238H1B3-F1
#
_cell.length_a   1.000
_cell.length_b   1.000
_cell.length_c   1.000
_cell.angle_alpha   90.00
_cell.angle_beta   90.00
_cell.angle_gamma   90.00
#
_symmetry.space_group_name_H-M   'P 1'
#
loop_
_entity.id
_entity.type
_entity.pdbx_description
1 polymer ?
#
loop_
_entity_poly.entity_id
_entity_poly.type
_entity_poly.pdbx_seq_one_letter_code
_entity_poly.pdbx_strand_id
1 'polypeptide(L)'
;MMQAAFLFPGQGAFYAGATQALSRTYPVVKRSMQAIDAVAVRRLRRSLLTALGDERLDIGQWLQHAPDLLQLALYAASVSFFEALRARGARPAVLVGHSFGEIAALACGGAFSVETGAEMVCDRIDSLRMMAPSDGRMAAVSAAPQAVRELVAACFGDSLDAQPGRVSIAVENHSAQTVVSGAHRHVETFIAYCAQKNISAQILNSPYAFHHKDLENARVEFGKRLKSYKTGPLEYPVYSPILNRYYAGADDLGACLADHLVLPVQFAQAVARLKASGVGVLVECGALNALSKIAIRVVGPGGVKTFSGAASVRDELGAVENVLAYFDKESRTMNDDIRASNLQPDFDEFWRVSGPGIVDKIKGELKRFFDAHAHRGLQATPAPQIVTDLRVAPAAPAAFAAVAPAAFAPVEPAAFAPAAPAAYAPAAPAAPAASAAFAPATHVESHAAFAPVAQAAAPSYVPATPAAPAAPAAPAAPAGVARVPRDRLFNELVAIYAEAMEYPVEVFTETVELEAELGIDSVKQTEIIQRISARYGLPPLPSNFRAGDFKTMGQIVDFVYEHQHKAALVAG
;
A
#
# COMPACT_ATOMS: atom_id res chain seq x y z
N MET A 1 -2.09 -26.67 13.29
CA MET A 1 -2.22 -25.61 12.27
C MET A 1 -1.74 -24.30 12.88
N MET A 2 -0.81 -23.60 12.24
CA MET A 2 -0.50 -22.22 12.64
C MET A 2 -1.73 -21.36 12.32
N GLN A 3 -2.13 -20.49 13.24
CA GLN A 3 -3.29 -19.65 13.00
C GLN A 3 -2.98 -18.64 11.89
N ALA A 4 -3.95 -18.42 10.99
CA ALA A 4 -3.82 -17.44 9.91
C ALA A 4 -4.61 -16.17 10.24
N ALA A 5 -3.96 -15.01 10.11
CA ALA A 5 -4.62 -13.72 10.15
C ALA A 5 -4.77 -13.16 8.75
N PHE A 6 -5.97 -12.70 8.40
CA PHE A 6 -6.21 -12.01 7.13
C PHE A 6 -6.18 -10.50 7.37
N LEU A 7 -5.31 -9.81 6.64
CA LEU A 7 -5.02 -8.39 6.79
C LEU A 7 -5.72 -7.58 5.70
N PHE A 8 -6.40 -6.50 6.06
CA PHE A 8 -7.12 -5.63 5.12
C PHE A 8 -6.38 -4.29 5.06
N PRO A 9 -5.75 -3.94 3.92
CA PRO A 9 -4.95 -2.72 3.79
C PRO A 9 -5.82 -1.45 3.78
N GLY A 10 -5.16 -0.33 4.10
CA GLY A 10 -5.75 1.01 4.06
C GLY A 10 -5.59 1.71 2.70
N GLN A 11 -5.46 3.04 2.73
CA GLN A 11 -5.27 3.87 1.54
C GLN A 11 -3.91 3.60 0.87
N GLY A 12 -3.87 3.65 -0.47
CA GLY A 12 -2.66 3.45 -1.29
C GLY A 12 -2.49 2.02 -1.85
N ALA A 13 -3.37 1.08 -1.50
CA ALA A 13 -3.28 -0.32 -1.91
C ALA A 13 -4.19 -0.64 -3.11
N PHE A 14 -3.89 -0.09 -4.30
CA PHE A 14 -4.70 -0.30 -5.51
C PHE A 14 -3.87 -0.29 -6.80
N TYR A 15 -4.28 -1.07 -7.81
CA TYR A 15 -3.76 -1.00 -9.17
C TYR A 15 -4.91 -1.03 -10.20
N ALA A 16 -4.66 -0.44 -11.37
CA ALA A 16 -5.63 -0.38 -12.46
C ALA A 16 -6.16 -1.76 -12.85
N GLY A 17 -7.49 -1.93 -12.91
CA GLY A 17 -8.14 -3.19 -13.27
C GLY A 17 -8.26 -4.22 -12.13
N ALA A 18 -7.95 -3.84 -10.89
CA ALA A 18 -8.14 -4.70 -9.73
C ALA A 18 -9.57 -5.27 -9.67
N THR A 19 -9.71 -6.51 -9.19
CA THR A 19 -10.95 -7.31 -9.05
C THR A 19 -11.53 -7.89 -10.33
N GLN A 20 -11.06 -7.49 -11.52
CA GLN A 20 -11.68 -7.93 -12.77
C GLN A 20 -11.53 -9.44 -12.98
N ALA A 21 -10.34 -10.00 -12.78
CA ALA A 21 -10.11 -11.42 -13.00
C ALA A 21 -10.85 -12.23 -11.93
N LEU A 22 -10.81 -11.78 -10.68
CA LEU A 22 -11.59 -12.39 -9.59
C LEU A 22 -13.10 -12.38 -9.87
N SER A 23 -13.64 -11.27 -10.38
CA SER A 23 -15.06 -11.13 -10.70
C SER A 23 -15.50 -12.04 -11.85
N ARG A 24 -14.62 -12.28 -12.83
CA ARG A 24 -14.89 -13.21 -13.94
C ARG A 24 -14.88 -14.67 -13.46
N THR A 25 -14.00 -15.01 -12.53
CA THR A 25 -13.79 -16.39 -12.06
C THR A 25 -14.76 -16.78 -10.93
N TYR A 26 -15.02 -15.89 -9.97
CA TYR A 26 -15.77 -16.20 -8.75
C TYR A 26 -17.15 -15.51 -8.74
N PRO A 27 -18.26 -16.28 -8.84
CA PRO A 27 -19.61 -15.70 -8.83
C PRO A 27 -19.94 -14.87 -7.59
N VAL A 28 -19.37 -15.22 -6.43
CA VAL A 28 -19.55 -14.45 -5.19
C VAL A 28 -18.87 -13.08 -5.23
N VAL A 29 -17.69 -13.00 -5.86
CA VAL A 29 -16.98 -11.74 -6.08
C VAL A 29 -17.78 -10.87 -7.04
N LYS A 30 -18.29 -11.45 -8.15
CA LYS A 30 -19.15 -10.73 -9.08
C LYS A 30 -20.36 -10.08 -8.40
N ARG A 31 -21.07 -10.82 -7.53
CA ARG A 31 -22.22 -10.29 -6.78
C ARG A 31 -21.82 -9.19 -5.81
N SER A 32 -20.70 -9.36 -5.12
CA SER A 32 -20.15 -8.35 -4.19
C SER A 32 -19.81 -7.06 -4.93
N MET A 33 -19.14 -7.15 -6.08
CA MET A 33 -18.83 -6.00 -6.93
C MET A 33 -20.08 -5.29 -7.45
N GLN A 34 -21.11 -6.04 -7.85
CA GLN A 34 -22.40 -5.47 -8.27
C GLN A 34 -23.11 -4.73 -7.13
N ALA A 35 -23.07 -5.28 -5.91
CA ALA A 35 -23.64 -4.61 -4.74
C ALA A 35 -22.90 -3.30 -4.43
N ILE A 36 -21.56 -3.32 -4.46
CA ILE A 36 -20.74 -2.12 -4.23
C ILE A 36 -20.98 -1.08 -5.33
N ASP A 37 -21.06 -1.50 -6.59
CA ASP A 37 -21.34 -0.61 -7.71
C ASP A 37 -22.72 0.05 -7.63
N ALA A 38 -23.74 -0.69 -7.18
CA ALA A 38 -25.07 -0.13 -6.95
C ALA A 38 -25.03 1.00 -5.89
N VAL A 39 -24.23 0.83 -4.83
CA VAL A 39 -23.98 1.91 -3.86
C VAL A 39 -23.26 3.08 -4.51
N ALA A 40 -22.20 2.83 -5.28
CA ALA A 40 -21.44 3.88 -5.97
C ALA A 40 -22.34 4.72 -6.90
N VAL A 41 -23.20 4.06 -7.69
CA VAL A 41 -24.14 4.74 -8.59
C VAL A 41 -25.18 5.54 -7.79
N ARG A 42 -25.73 4.97 -6.71
CA ARG A 42 -26.72 5.63 -5.85
C ARG A 42 -26.15 6.86 -5.14
N ARG A 43 -24.99 6.70 -4.49
CA ARG A 43 -24.38 7.68 -3.58
C ARG A 43 -23.46 8.67 -4.28
N LEU A 44 -22.62 8.18 -5.20
CA LEU A 44 -21.58 8.98 -5.87
C LEU A 44 -21.94 9.36 -7.32
N ARG A 45 -23.08 8.87 -7.84
CA ARG A 45 -23.54 9.08 -9.23
C ARG A 45 -22.52 8.61 -10.28
N ARG A 46 -21.67 7.65 -9.92
CA ARG A 46 -20.63 7.08 -10.78
C ARG A 46 -20.60 5.56 -10.60
N SER A 47 -20.45 4.83 -11.70
CA SER A 47 -20.26 3.37 -11.64
C SER A 47 -18.77 3.05 -11.45
N LEU A 48 -18.47 2.29 -10.41
CA LEU A 48 -17.18 1.66 -10.19
C LEU A 48 -16.90 0.60 -11.26
N LEU A 49 -17.89 -0.21 -11.64
CA LEU A 49 -17.73 -1.24 -12.67
C LEU A 49 -17.44 -0.65 -14.05
N THR A 50 -18.12 0.43 -14.43
CA THR A 50 -17.80 1.15 -15.68
C THR A 50 -16.39 1.71 -15.64
N ALA A 51 -15.98 2.31 -14.52
CA ALA A 51 -14.63 2.84 -14.36
C ALA A 51 -13.55 1.78 -14.46
N LEU A 52 -13.76 0.63 -13.82
CA LEU A 52 -12.83 -0.49 -13.87
C LEU A 52 -12.83 -1.14 -15.27
N GLY A 53 -13.95 -1.14 -15.99
CA GLY A 53 -14.09 -1.79 -17.29
C GLY A 53 -13.66 -0.96 -18.50
N ASP A 54 -13.39 0.34 -18.37
CA ASP A 54 -12.96 1.18 -19.48
C ASP A 54 -11.44 1.13 -19.68
N GLU A 55 -11.00 0.22 -20.55
CA GLU A 55 -9.58 0.01 -20.89
C GLU A 55 -8.92 1.22 -21.59
N ARG A 56 -9.71 2.22 -22.02
CA ARG A 56 -9.18 3.45 -22.64
C ARG A 56 -8.76 4.50 -21.61
N LEU A 57 -9.22 4.36 -20.37
CA LEU A 57 -8.85 5.26 -19.29
C LEU A 57 -7.58 4.73 -18.61
N ASP A 58 -6.68 5.64 -18.27
CA ASP A 58 -5.73 5.34 -17.20
C ASP A 58 -6.53 5.27 -15.90
N ILE A 59 -6.97 4.05 -15.55
CA ILE A 59 -7.81 3.79 -14.37
C ILE A 59 -7.10 4.25 -13.10
N GLY A 60 -5.77 4.12 -13.04
CA GLY A 60 -4.98 4.56 -11.89
C GLY A 60 -5.11 6.06 -11.69
N GLN A 61 -4.82 6.84 -12.72
CA GLN A 61 -4.99 8.29 -12.69
C GLN A 61 -6.44 8.70 -12.46
N TRP A 62 -7.39 8.04 -13.13
CA TRP A 62 -8.81 8.35 -12.99
C TRP A 62 -9.32 8.18 -11.56
N LEU A 63 -8.95 7.06 -10.90
CA LEU A 63 -9.31 6.83 -9.51
C LEU A 63 -8.56 7.78 -8.56
N GLN A 64 -7.30 8.12 -8.85
CA GLN A 64 -6.56 9.14 -8.08
C GLN A 64 -7.27 10.51 -8.13
N HIS A 65 -7.83 10.89 -9.29
CA HIS A 65 -8.64 12.10 -9.42
C HIS A 65 -10.10 11.95 -8.92
N ALA A 66 -10.49 10.75 -8.48
CA ALA A 66 -11.80 10.43 -7.90
C ALA A 66 -11.65 9.82 -6.50
N PRO A 67 -11.20 10.60 -5.48
CA PRO A 67 -10.81 10.08 -4.17
C PRO A 67 -11.92 9.32 -3.42
N ASP A 68 -13.18 9.63 -3.69
CA ASP A 68 -14.33 8.88 -3.13
C ASP A 68 -14.43 7.49 -3.72
N LEU A 69 -14.28 7.41 -5.03
CA LEU A 69 -14.46 6.17 -5.76
C LEU A 69 -13.25 5.27 -5.59
N LEU A 70 -12.05 5.85 -5.40
CA LEU A 70 -10.86 5.12 -4.98
C LEU A 70 -11.06 4.43 -3.64
N GLN A 71 -11.73 5.06 -2.65
CA GLN A 71 -12.03 4.39 -1.37
C GLN A 71 -12.95 3.19 -1.55
N LEU A 72 -13.99 3.31 -2.38
CA LEU A 72 -14.84 2.15 -2.73
C LEU A 72 -14.06 1.08 -3.50
N ALA A 73 -13.15 1.46 -4.38
CA ALA A 73 -12.30 0.53 -5.12
C ALA A 73 -11.36 -0.26 -4.19
N LEU A 74 -10.78 0.40 -3.18
CA LEU A 74 -9.96 -0.23 -2.13
C LEU A 74 -10.77 -1.24 -1.29
N TYR A 75 -11.97 -0.83 -0.85
CA TYR A 75 -12.90 -1.70 -0.14
C TYR A 75 -13.29 -2.92 -1.00
N ALA A 76 -13.64 -2.67 -2.26
CA ALA A 76 -14.00 -3.69 -3.24
C ALA A 76 -12.86 -4.69 -3.50
N ALA A 77 -11.61 -4.22 -3.62
CA ALA A 77 -10.45 -5.08 -3.79
C ALA A 77 -10.26 -6.01 -2.60
N SER A 78 -10.38 -5.49 -1.39
CA SER A 78 -10.19 -6.27 -0.16
C SER A 78 -11.28 -7.32 0.03
N VAL A 79 -12.56 -6.93 -0.17
CA VAL A 79 -13.71 -7.84 -0.12
C VAL A 79 -13.60 -8.91 -1.21
N SER A 80 -13.22 -8.54 -2.43
CA SER A 80 -13.11 -9.49 -3.55
C SER A 80 -12.06 -10.57 -3.31
N PHE A 81 -10.89 -10.18 -2.79
CA PHE A 81 -9.82 -11.12 -2.47
C PHE A 81 -10.25 -12.08 -1.34
N PHE A 82 -10.84 -11.53 -0.27
CA PHE A 82 -11.38 -12.31 0.84
C PHE A 82 -12.46 -13.31 0.38
N GLU A 83 -13.44 -12.85 -0.40
CA GLU A 83 -14.54 -13.68 -0.89
C GLU A 83 -14.05 -14.80 -1.82
N ALA A 84 -13.03 -14.55 -2.65
CA ALA A 84 -12.40 -15.56 -3.48
C ALA A 84 -11.75 -16.67 -2.62
N LEU A 85 -10.99 -16.28 -1.60
CA LEU A 85 -10.38 -17.23 -0.65
C LEU A 85 -11.44 -18.03 0.11
N ARG A 86 -12.45 -17.34 0.65
CA ARG A 86 -13.54 -17.96 1.43
C ARG A 86 -14.36 -18.93 0.59
N ALA A 87 -14.66 -18.59 -0.66
CA ALA A 87 -15.40 -19.46 -1.58
C ALA A 87 -14.69 -20.79 -1.86
N ARG A 88 -13.38 -20.81 -1.68
CA ARG A 88 -12.52 -21.99 -1.83
C ARG A 88 -12.18 -22.69 -0.52
N GLY A 89 -12.77 -22.24 0.60
CA GLY A 89 -12.68 -22.89 1.91
C GLY A 89 -11.57 -22.38 2.82
N ALA A 90 -10.77 -21.39 2.38
CA ALA A 90 -9.78 -20.77 3.26
C ALA A 90 -10.48 -20.00 4.38
N ARG A 91 -10.06 -20.27 5.64
CA ARG A 91 -10.65 -19.67 6.84
C ARG A 91 -9.58 -19.02 7.70
N PRO A 92 -9.68 -17.72 8.01
CA PRO A 92 -8.81 -17.07 8.97
C PRO A 92 -9.20 -17.43 10.41
N ALA A 93 -8.21 -17.45 11.30
CA ALA A 93 -8.43 -17.42 12.74
C ALA A 93 -8.81 -16.02 13.25
N VAL A 94 -8.36 -14.98 12.54
CA VAL A 94 -8.61 -13.57 12.88
C VAL A 94 -8.51 -12.68 11.64
N LEU A 95 -9.34 -11.64 11.60
CA LEU A 95 -9.26 -10.55 10.62
C LEU A 95 -8.64 -9.32 11.27
N VAL A 96 -7.87 -8.55 10.51
CA VAL A 96 -7.21 -7.33 10.99
C VAL A 96 -7.29 -6.25 9.91
N GLY A 97 -7.95 -5.14 10.21
CA GLY A 97 -7.93 -3.99 9.31
C GLY A 97 -6.85 -2.98 9.68
N HIS A 98 -6.15 -2.42 8.70
CA HIS A 98 -5.27 -1.27 8.91
C HIS A 98 -6.02 0.01 8.56
N SER A 99 -6.30 0.85 9.56
CA SER A 99 -6.98 2.14 9.33
C SER A 99 -8.33 1.91 8.62
N PHE A 100 -8.51 2.51 7.43
CA PHE A 100 -9.64 2.32 6.53
C PHE A 100 -10.03 0.84 6.31
N GLY A 101 -9.05 -0.07 6.30
CA GLY A 101 -9.28 -1.50 6.13
C GLY A 101 -10.16 -2.15 7.21
N GLU A 102 -10.37 -1.51 8.38
CA GLU A 102 -11.25 -2.05 9.43
C GLU A 102 -12.72 -2.13 8.98
N ILE A 103 -13.17 -1.27 8.06
CA ILE A 103 -14.52 -1.37 7.48
C ILE A 103 -14.64 -2.68 6.68
N ALA A 104 -13.64 -3.00 5.86
CA ALA A 104 -13.60 -4.25 5.10
C ALA A 104 -13.46 -5.47 6.01
N ALA A 105 -12.64 -5.40 7.06
CA ALA A 105 -12.48 -6.48 8.03
C ALA A 105 -13.78 -6.78 8.79
N LEU A 106 -14.52 -5.76 9.22
CA LEU A 106 -15.82 -5.94 9.91
C LEU A 106 -16.91 -6.47 8.96
N ALA A 107 -16.96 -5.99 7.71
CA ALA A 107 -17.90 -6.51 6.71
C ALA A 107 -17.59 -7.98 6.37
N CYS A 108 -16.32 -8.31 6.09
CA CYS A 108 -15.89 -9.69 5.83
C CYS A 108 -16.00 -10.59 7.06
N GLY A 109 -15.90 -10.01 8.25
CA GLY A 109 -16.11 -10.66 9.54
C GLY A 109 -17.58 -10.94 9.85
N GLY A 110 -18.53 -10.48 9.03
CA GLY A 110 -19.96 -10.74 9.17
C GLY A 110 -20.73 -9.71 9.99
N ALA A 111 -20.05 -8.69 10.55
CA ALA A 111 -20.74 -7.63 11.29
C ALA A 111 -21.66 -6.78 10.39
N PHE A 112 -21.31 -6.65 9.12
CA PHE A 112 -22.08 -5.89 8.13
C PHE A 112 -22.15 -6.66 6.81
N SER A 113 -23.22 -6.44 6.03
CA SER A 113 -23.23 -6.91 4.64
C SER A 113 -22.20 -6.15 3.80
N VAL A 114 -21.76 -6.73 2.69
CA VAL A 114 -20.87 -6.07 1.73
C VAL A 114 -21.44 -4.72 1.27
N GLU A 115 -22.74 -4.66 0.99
CA GLU A 115 -23.45 -3.41 0.62
C GLU A 115 -23.41 -2.40 1.77
N THR A 116 -23.66 -2.83 3.01
CA THR A 116 -23.62 -1.94 4.18
C THR A 116 -22.23 -1.36 4.38
N GLY A 117 -21.17 -2.17 4.26
CA GLY A 117 -19.80 -1.64 4.35
C GLY A 117 -19.50 -0.61 3.25
N ALA A 118 -20.00 -0.80 2.03
CA ALA A 118 -19.88 0.21 0.97
C ALA A 118 -20.67 1.50 1.29
N GLU A 119 -21.86 1.39 1.87
CA GLU A 119 -22.62 2.54 2.35
C GLU A 119 -21.89 3.30 3.47
N MET A 120 -21.25 2.59 4.38
CA MET A 120 -20.40 3.19 5.42
C MET A 120 -19.19 3.91 4.84
N VAL A 121 -18.58 3.39 3.78
CA VAL A 121 -17.51 4.09 3.06
C VAL A 121 -18.04 5.41 2.48
N CYS A 122 -19.22 5.41 1.86
CA CYS A 122 -19.87 6.63 1.37
C CYS A 122 -20.19 7.62 2.50
N ASP A 123 -20.72 7.15 3.64
CA ASP A 123 -20.98 8.03 4.79
C ASP A 123 -19.70 8.61 5.38
N ARG A 124 -18.61 7.84 5.39
CA ARG A 124 -17.28 8.32 5.77
C ARG A 124 -16.80 9.44 4.85
N ILE A 125 -16.93 9.23 3.54
CA ILE A 125 -16.58 10.21 2.51
C ILE A 125 -17.37 11.51 2.72
N ASP A 126 -18.68 11.41 2.87
CA ASP A 126 -19.57 12.57 3.06
C ASP A 126 -19.22 13.33 4.35
N SER A 127 -18.96 12.60 5.44
CA SER A 127 -18.61 13.19 6.74
C SER A 127 -17.27 13.94 6.68
N LEU A 128 -16.26 13.35 6.02
CA LEU A 128 -14.96 13.99 5.84
C LEU A 128 -15.06 15.23 4.95
N ARG A 129 -15.80 15.15 3.83
CA ARG A 129 -16.00 16.30 2.94
C ARG A 129 -16.70 17.47 3.60
N MET A 130 -17.69 17.18 4.44
CA MET A 130 -18.49 18.19 5.08
C MET A 130 -17.76 18.83 6.27
N MET A 131 -17.00 18.04 7.03
CA MET A 131 -16.55 18.43 8.36
C MET A 131 -15.03 18.48 8.55
N ALA A 132 -14.23 17.86 7.67
CA ALA A 132 -12.78 17.83 7.84
C ALA A 132 -12.13 19.16 7.40
N PRO A 133 -11.09 19.62 8.09
CA PRO A 133 -10.26 20.72 7.61
C PRO A 133 -9.63 20.40 6.25
N SER A 134 -9.57 21.40 5.37
CA SER A 134 -8.99 21.26 4.02
C SER A 134 -7.45 21.25 4.00
N ASP A 135 -6.81 21.64 5.11
CA ASP A 135 -5.35 21.73 5.24
C ASP A 135 -4.71 20.51 5.92
N GLY A 136 -5.46 19.41 6.10
CA GLY A 136 -4.93 18.18 6.68
C GLY A 136 -3.83 17.52 5.84
N ARG A 137 -2.77 17.06 6.50
CA ARG A 137 -1.64 16.37 5.86
C ARG A 137 -1.11 15.23 6.73
N MET A 138 -0.43 14.29 6.09
CA MET A 138 0.25 13.17 6.75
C MET A 138 1.68 13.02 6.21
N ALA A 139 2.60 12.52 7.03
CA ALA A 139 3.97 12.24 6.62
C ALA A 139 4.51 10.96 7.29
N ALA A 140 5.21 10.12 6.54
CA ALA A 140 5.94 8.98 7.05
C ALA A 140 7.34 9.40 7.49
N VAL A 141 7.70 9.09 8.73
CA VAL A 141 8.96 9.46 9.38
C VAL A 141 9.77 8.19 9.60
N SER A 142 11.03 8.18 9.17
CA SER A 142 11.96 7.07 9.29
C SER A 142 12.55 6.95 10.71
N ALA A 143 11.67 6.80 11.71
CA ALA A 143 12.03 6.68 13.12
C ALA A 143 10.99 5.88 13.91
N ALA A 144 11.41 5.34 15.06
CA ALA A 144 10.55 4.64 15.99
C ALA A 144 9.52 5.58 16.65
N PRO A 145 8.34 5.08 17.09
CA PRO A 145 7.29 5.92 17.66
C PRO A 145 7.75 6.78 18.84
N GLN A 146 8.56 6.20 19.74
CA GLN A 146 9.07 6.93 20.90
C GLN A 146 9.98 8.11 20.51
N ALA A 147 10.89 7.89 19.56
CA ALA A 147 11.74 8.95 19.04
C ALA A 147 10.92 10.04 18.33
N VAL A 148 9.86 9.65 17.59
CA VAL A 148 8.96 10.64 16.96
C VAL A 148 8.20 11.47 18.00
N ARG A 149 7.75 10.90 19.12
CA ARG A 149 7.14 11.68 20.22
C ARG A 149 8.11 12.73 20.76
N GLU A 150 9.36 12.33 21.01
CA GLU A 150 10.42 13.22 21.49
C GLU A 150 10.74 14.33 20.47
N LEU A 151 10.79 14.01 19.17
CA LEU A 151 10.99 15.00 18.11
C LEU A 151 9.83 15.99 18.02
N VAL A 152 8.57 15.52 18.13
CA VAL A 152 7.39 16.38 18.09
C VAL A 152 7.35 17.32 19.32
N ALA A 153 7.74 16.81 20.50
CA ALA A 153 7.88 17.62 21.70
C ALA A 153 8.99 18.67 21.54
N ALA A 154 10.16 18.27 21.03
CA ALA A 154 11.29 19.18 20.83
C ALA A 154 11.05 20.24 19.73
N CYS A 155 10.26 19.91 18.70
CA CYS A 155 9.94 20.83 17.61
C CYS A 155 8.91 21.90 18.00
N PHE A 156 7.92 21.55 18.82
CA PHE A 156 6.76 22.41 19.10
C PHE A 156 6.56 22.74 20.60
N GLY A 157 7.43 22.26 21.50
CA GLY A 157 7.38 22.46 22.95
C GLY A 157 6.44 21.49 23.71
N ASP A 158 6.58 21.41 25.03
CA ASP A 158 5.90 20.42 25.89
C ASP A 158 4.41 20.69 26.16
N SER A 159 3.87 21.84 25.74
CA SER A 159 2.43 22.14 25.89
C SER A 159 1.63 21.37 24.82
N LEU A 160 1.42 20.06 25.07
CA LEU A 160 0.81 19.10 24.16
C LEU A 160 -0.67 19.40 23.84
N ASP A 161 -1.35 20.25 24.62
CA ASP A 161 -2.82 20.28 24.64
C ASP A 161 -3.54 21.42 23.91
N ALA A 162 -2.89 22.47 23.38
CA ALA A 162 -3.64 23.71 23.07
C ALA A 162 -3.72 24.18 21.60
N GLN A 163 -2.96 23.63 20.65
CA GLN A 163 -3.00 24.14 19.26
C GLN A 163 -3.75 23.19 18.30
N PRO A 164 -4.83 23.67 17.63
CA PRO A 164 -5.42 23.00 16.47
C PRO A 164 -4.37 22.78 15.38
N GLY A 165 -4.43 21.65 14.66
CA GLY A 165 -3.49 21.37 13.59
C GLY A 165 -2.13 20.84 14.00
N ARG A 166 -1.76 20.77 15.29
CA ARG A 166 -0.41 20.37 15.71
C ARG A 166 -0.14 18.90 15.36
N VAL A 167 1.08 18.60 14.90
CA VAL A 167 1.51 17.24 14.52
C VAL A 167 1.28 16.23 15.66
N SER A 168 0.63 15.11 15.34
CA SER A 168 0.40 13.96 16.22
C SER A 168 0.81 12.66 15.52
N ILE A 169 1.10 11.60 16.28
CA ILE A 169 1.32 10.26 15.70
C ILE A 169 -0.01 9.70 15.22
N ALA A 170 -0.05 9.31 13.95
CA ALA A 170 -1.21 8.71 13.29
C ALA A 170 -1.10 7.17 13.20
N VAL A 171 0.10 6.66 12.89
CA VAL A 171 0.33 5.23 12.67
C VAL A 171 1.69 4.81 13.18
N GLU A 172 1.75 3.72 13.94
CA GLU A 172 2.98 3.06 14.39
C GLU A 172 3.17 1.76 13.61
N ASN A 173 3.88 1.81 12.47
CA ASN A 173 4.00 0.69 11.54
C ASN A 173 5.08 -0.32 11.95
N HIS A 174 6.29 0.13 12.25
CA HIS A 174 7.38 -0.70 12.78
C HIS A 174 8.45 0.15 13.47
N SER A 175 9.49 -0.48 14.02
CA SER A 175 10.57 0.17 14.79
C SER A 175 11.39 1.22 14.04
N ALA A 176 11.16 1.41 12.74
CA ALA A 176 11.87 2.35 11.88
C ALA A 176 10.93 3.18 10.99
N GLN A 177 9.62 3.12 11.21
CA GLN A 177 8.65 3.92 10.46
C GLN A 177 7.42 4.25 11.31
N THR A 178 7.16 5.54 11.44
CA THR A 178 6.00 6.11 12.13
C THR A 178 5.35 7.15 11.22
N VAL A 179 4.03 7.17 11.11
CA VAL A 179 3.31 8.20 10.37
C VAL A 179 2.79 9.24 11.34
N VAL A 180 2.98 10.51 10.99
CA VAL A 180 2.39 11.65 11.70
C VAL A 180 1.32 12.32 10.85
N SER A 181 0.39 13.01 11.50
CA SER A 181 -0.66 13.80 10.84
C SER A 181 -0.89 15.13 11.56
N GLY A 182 -1.42 16.11 10.83
CA GLY A 182 -1.74 17.44 11.36
C GLY A 182 -2.04 18.43 10.23
N ALA A 183 -2.16 19.71 10.57
CA ALA A 183 -2.27 20.78 9.58
C ALA A 183 -0.98 20.88 8.76
N HIS A 184 -1.14 21.19 7.48
CA HIS A 184 -0.08 21.23 6.47
C HIS A 184 1.15 22.02 6.94
N ARG A 185 0.94 23.23 7.46
CA ARG A 185 2.04 24.09 7.97
C ARG A 185 2.86 23.44 9.09
N HIS A 186 2.21 22.69 9.98
CA HIS A 186 2.91 22.07 11.10
C HIS A 186 3.61 20.78 10.65
N VAL A 187 2.99 20.01 9.75
CA VAL A 187 3.67 18.85 9.15
C VAL A 187 4.92 19.28 8.38
N GLU A 188 4.86 20.36 7.61
CA GLU A 188 6.05 20.91 6.91
C GLU A 188 7.12 21.39 7.88
N THR A 189 6.74 22.14 8.92
CA THR A 189 7.67 22.56 9.98
C THR A 189 8.36 21.37 10.63
N PHE A 190 7.60 20.31 10.90
CA PHE A 190 8.13 19.08 11.49
C PHE A 190 9.06 18.33 10.55
N ILE A 191 8.73 18.22 9.26
CA ILE A 191 9.62 17.63 8.24
C ILE A 191 10.94 18.40 8.17
N ALA A 192 10.89 19.73 8.13
CA ALA A 192 12.09 20.56 8.14
C ALA A 192 12.93 20.36 9.41
N TYR A 193 12.29 20.20 10.56
CA TYR A 193 12.95 19.87 11.82
C TYR A 193 13.60 18.47 11.80
N CYS A 194 12.90 17.46 11.27
CA CYS A 194 13.47 16.11 11.07
C CYS A 194 14.70 16.14 10.15
N ALA A 195 14.65 16.92 9.06
CA ALA A 195 15.77 17.08 8.15
C ALA A 195 17.02 17.67 8.85
N GLN A 196 16.84 18.66 9.73
CA GLN A 196 17.94 19.20 10.56
C GLN A 196 18.56 18.17 11.51
N LYS A 197 17.83 17.08 11.81
CA LYS A 197 18.28 15.95 12.63
C LYS A 197 18.75 14.75 11.81
N ASN A 198 18.85 14.88 10.47
CA ASN A 198 19.15 13.79 9.54
C ASN A 198 18.15 12.63 9.60
N ILE A 199 16.87 12.93 9.88
CA ILE A 199 15.79 11.97 9.89
C ILE A 199 14.91 12.21 8.67
N SER A 200 14.80 11.21 7.80
CA SER A 200 13.94 11.28 6.62
C SER A 200 12.47 11.33 7.02
N ALA A 201 11.71 12.24 6.41
CA ALA A 201 10.26 12.32 6.54
C ALA A 201 9.64 12.68 5.18
N GLN A 202 8.68 11.90 4.72
CA GLN A 202 8.06 12.02 3.39
C GLN A 202 6.57 12.30 3.51
N ILE A 203 6.07 13.29 2.78
CA ILE A 203 4.62 13.57 2.71
C ILE A 203 3.91 12.40 2.04
N LEU A 204 2.79 11.98 2.64
CA LEU A 204 1.91 10.98 2.08
C LEU A 204 0.82 11.64 1.25
N ASN A 205 0.44 11.00 0.15
CA ASN A 205 -0.69 11.42 -0.68
C ASN A 205 -2.01 11.10 0.02
N SER A 206 -2.37 11.92 1.01
CA SER A 206 -3.64 11.83 1.74
C SER A 206 -4.33 13.19 1.75
N PRO A 207 -5.64 13.25 1.41
CA PRO A 207 -6.39 14.50 1.37
C PRO A 207 -6.73 15.05 2.76
N TYR A 208 -6.56 14.26 3.82
CA TYR A 208 -6.91 14.63 5.19
C TYR A 208 -5.82 14.19 6.17
N ALA A 209 -5.79 14.82 7.34
CA ALA A 209 -4.98 14.37 8.46
C ALA A 209 -5.70 13.23 9.20
N PHE A 210 -5.67 12.00 8.67
CA PHE A 210 -6.28 10.86 9.37
C PHE A 210 -5.60 10.57 10.70
N HIS A 211 -6.37 10.01 11.64
CA HIS A 211 -5.93 9.69 13.00
C HIS A 211 -5.48 10.95 13.75
N HIS A 212 -6.23 12.04 13.56
CA HIS A 212 -5.92 13.35 14.11
C HIS A 212 -7.14 13.96 14.78
N LYS A 213 -6.93 14.64 15.93
CA LYS A 213 -7.98 15.31 16.70
C LYS A 213 -8.78 16.34 15.90
N ASP A 214 -8.21 16.93 14.86
CA ASP A 214 -8.93 17.92 14.03
C ASP A 214 -10.04 17.28 13.19
N LEU A 215 -10.09 15.95 13.07
CA LEU A 215 -11.20 15.22 12.46
C LEU A 215 -12.37 14.99 13.44
N GLU A 216 -12.36 15.57 14.65
CA GLU A 216 -13.41 15.40 15.66
C GLU A 216 -14.81 15.72 15.12
N ASN A 217 -14.95 16.78 14.33
CA ASN A 217 -16.25 17.11 13.73
C ASN A 217 -16.71 16.05 12.71
N ALA A 218 -15.78 15.51 11.92
CA ALA A 218 -16.06 14.42 10.99
C ALA A 218 -16.37 13.11 11.72
N ARG A 219 -15.68 12.83 12.84
CA ARG A 219 -15.96 11.70 13.74
C ARG A 219 -17.39 11.76 14.26
N VAL A 220 -17.81 12.91 14.79
CA VAL A 220 -19.17 13.10 15.31
C VAL A 220 -20.22 12.90 14.22
N GLU A 221 -20.02 13.49 13.04
CA GLU A 221 -20.95 13.35 11.91
C GLU A 221 -21.01 11.91 11.39
N PHE A 222 -19.86 11.25 11.25
CA PHE A 222 -19.79 9.87 10.81
C PHE A 222 -20.47 8.93 11.79
N GLY A 223 -20.20 9.08 13.10
CA GLY A 223 -20.85 8.29 14.14
C GLY A 223 -22.38 8.44 14.15
N LYS A 224 -22.92 9.64 13.87
CA LYS A 224 -24.37 9.83 13.73
C LYS A 224 -24.95 9.01 12.58
N ARG A 225 -24.29 8.99 11.43
CA ARG A 225 -24.73 8.23 10.25
C ARG A 225 -24.69 6.73 10.51
N LEU A 226 -23.64 6.28 11.19
CA LEU A 226 -23.44 4.86 11.45
C LEU A 226 -24.46 4.23 12.42
N LYS A 227 -25.11 5.03 13.28
CA LYS A 227 -26.17 4.55 14.20
C LYS A 227 -27.35 3.88 13.49
N SER A 228 -27.56 4.17 12.21
CA SER A 228 -28.66 3.61 11.43
C SER A 228 -28.41 2.17 10.98
N TYR A 229 -27.15 1.73 10.95
CA TYR A 229 -26.79 0.41 10.46
C TYR A 229 -26.93 -0.64 11.55
N LYS A 230 -27.56 -1.76 11.19
CA LYS A 230 -27.67 -2.91 12.08
C LYS A 230 -26.39 -3.72 12.02
N THR A 231 -25.88 -4.08 13.20
CA THR A 231 -24.74 -4.99 13.35
C THR A 231 -25.22 -6.43 13.44
N GLY A 232 -24.54 -7.33 12.72
CA GLY A 232 -24.66 -8.77 12.85
C GLY A 232 -23.60 -9.36 13.80
N PRO A 233 -23.75 -10.63 14.22
CA PRO A 233 -22.69 -11.32 14.94
C PRO A 233 -21.46 -11.52 14.04
N LEU A 234 -20.27 -11.46 14.64
CA LEU A 234 -19.03 -11.77 13.94
C LEU A 234 -18.92 -13.28 13.67
N GLU A 235 -18.77 -13.66 12.41
CA GLU A 235 -18.41 -15.01 11.96
C GLU A 235 -16.92 -15.30 12.23
N TYR A 236 -16.08 -14.28 12.08
CA TYR A 236 -14.64 -14.36 12.35
C TYR A 236 -14.23 -13.31 13.39
N PRO A 237 -13.36 -13.65 14.36
CA PRO A 237 -12.80 -12.66 15.27
C PRO A 237 -12.11 -11.53 14.50
N VAL A 238 -12.36 -10.28 14.90
CA VAL A 238 -11.71 -9.11 14.29
C VAL A 238 -10.87 -8.41 15.36
N TYR A 239 -9.57 -8.28 15.12
CA TYR A 239 -8.66 -7.53 15.98
C TYR A 239 -8.45 -6.12 15.42
N SER A 240 -8.73 -5.10 16.22
CA SER A 240 -8.48 -3.70 15.85
C SER A 240 -7.08 -3.27 16.31
N PRO A 241 -6.19 -2.85 15.39
CA PRO A 241 -4.93 -2.20 15.75
C PRO A 241 -5.12 -0.80 16.34
N ILE A 242 -6.32 -0.20 16.22
CA ILE A 242 -6.65 1.12 16.75
C ILE A 242 -7.09 1.00 18.21
N LEU A 243 -8.06 0.13 18.48
CA LEU A 243 -8.53 -0.16 19.84
C LEU A 243 -7.59 -1.08 20.63
N ASN A 244 -6.67 -1.74 19.92
CA ASN A 244 -5.68 -2.66 20.46
C ASN A 244 -6.29 -3.85 21.22
N ARG A 245 -7.41 -4.37 20.70
CA ARG A 245 -8.15 -5.51 21.21
C ARG A 245 -9.03 -6.12 20.12
N TYR A 246 -9.60 -7.28 20.40
CA TYR A 246 -10.68 -7.83 19.60
C TYR A 246 -11.97 -7.02 19.78
N TYR A 247 -12.76 -6.93 18.73
CA TYR A 247 -14.15 -6.50 18.83
C TYR A 247 -14.98 -7.52 19.61
N ALA A 248 -15.87 -7.02 20.45
CA ALA A 248 -16.82 -7.79 21.22
C ALA A 248 -18.24 -7.57 20.69
N GLY A 249 -19.13 -8.55 20.87
CA GLY A 249 -20.51 -8.44 20.40
C GLY A 249 -21.33 -7.32 21.04
N ALA A 250 -20.88 -6.77 22.17
CA ALA A 250 -21.49 -5.63 22.85
C ALA A 250 -20.96 -4.25 22.40
N ASP A 251 -19.94 -4.22 21.53
CA ASP A 251 -19.38 -2.96 21.03
C ASP A 251 -20.40 -2.23 20.16
N ASP A 252 -20.48 -0.90 20.31
CA ASP A 252 -21.06 -0.03 19.29
C ASP A 252 -20.03 0.11 18.16
N LEU A 253 -20.09 -0.82 17.20
CA LEU A 253 -19.17 -0.85 16.06
C LEU A 253 -19.21 0.44 15.24
N GLY A 254 -20.36 1.13 15.20
CA GLY A 254 -20.48 2.42 14.53
C GLY A 254 -19.69 3.51 15.25
N ALA A 255 -19.81 3.59 16.58
CA ALA A 255 -19.02 4.50 17.39
C ALA A 255 -17.51 4.19 17.29
N CYS A 256 -17.12 2.92 17.36
CA CYS A 256 -15.73 2.51 17.19
C CYS A 256 -15.16 2.96 15.83
N LEU A 257 -15.86 2.63 14.73
CA LEU A 257 -15.45 3.04 13.38
C LEU A 257 -15.35 4.55 13.22
N ALA A 258 -16.20 5.31 13.91
CA ALA A 258 -16.09 6.77 13.95
C ALA A 258 -14.80 7.21 14.65
N ASP A 259 -14.53 6.68 15.86
CA ASP A 259 -13.35 7.01 16.65
C ASP A 259 -12.02 6.72 15.91
N HIS A 260 -12.02 5.78 14.98
CA HIS A 260 -10.88 5.53 14.10
C HIS A 260 -10.45 6.72 13.24
N LEU A 261 -11.28 7.76 13.09
CA LEU A 261 -10.85 8.98 12.39
C LEU A 261 -9.84 9.79 13.22
N VAL A 262 -9.85 9.65 14.55
CA VAL A 262 -9.06 10.47 15.47
C VAL A 262 -8.04 9.69 16.28
N LEU A 263 -8.22 8.37 16.45
CA LEU A 263 -7.34 7.52 17.24
C LEU A 263 -6.16 6.95 16.41
N PRO A 264 -4.96 6.79 16.98
CA PRO A 264 -3.80 6.27 16.26
C PRO A 264 -3.89 4.76 15.99
N VAL A 265 -3.25 4.32 14.91
CA VAL A 265 -3.15 2.90 14.52
C VAL A 265 -1.85 2.29 15.07
N GLN A 266 -1.94 1.30 15.95
CA GLN A 266 -0.77 0.61 16.55
C GLN A 266 -0.49 -0.74 15.85
N PHE A 267 -0.19 -0.70 14.56
CA PHE A 267 -0.09 -1.91 13.73
C PHE A 267 1.07 -2.83 14.14
N ALA A 268 2.24 -2.28 14.47
CA ALA A 268 3.38 -3.07 14.96
C ALA A 268 3.00 -3.92 16.19
N GLN A 269 2.27 -3.31 17.12
CA GLN A 269 1.84 -3.97 18.34
C GLN A 269 0.78 -5.05 18.04
N ALA A 270 -0.16 -4.77 17.13
CA ALA A 270 -1.15 -5.75 16.70
C ALA A 270 -0.49 -7.01 16.12
N VAL A 271 0.45 -6.85 15.18
CA VAL A 271 1.18 -7.98 14.57
C VAL A 271 1.97 -8.76 15.63
N ALA A 272 2.66 -8.07 16.54
CA ALA A 272 3.42 -8.71 17.61
C ALA A 272 2.52 -9.53 18.56
N ARG A 273 1.36 -8.99 18.94
CA ARG A 273 0.37 -9.69 19.80
C ARG A 273 -0.24 -10.90 19.11
N LEU A 274 -0.59 -10.78 17.83
CA LEU A 274 -1.12 -11.90 17.06
C LEU A 274 -0.09 -13.02 16.94
N LYS A 275 1.17 -12.69 16.66
CA LYS A 275 2.27 -13.68 16.67
C LYS A 275 2.41 -14.35 18.03
N ALA A 276 2.41 -13.58 19.11
CA ALA A 276 2.46 -14.12 20.48
C ALA A 276 1.26 -15.02 20.81
N SER A 277 0.12 -14.82 20.15
CA SER A 277 -1.10 -15.62 20.29
C SER A 277 -1.14 -16.86 19.38
N GLY A 278 -0.05 -17.14 18.63
CA GLY A 278 0.07 -18.33 17.78
C GLY A 278 -0.27 -18.11 16.30
N VAL A 279 -0.47 -16.85 15.87
CA VAL A 279 -0.57 -16.53 14.44
C VAL A 279 0.79 -16.68 13.78
N GLY A 280 0.91 -17.67 12.90
CA GLY A 280 2.12 -17.94 12.13
C GLY A 280 2.00 -17.57 10.64
N VAL A 281 0.80 -17.19 10.18
CA VAL A 281 0.52 -16.88 8.78
C VAL A 281 -0.26 -15.58 8.68
N LEU A 282 0.18 -14.69 7.81
CA LEU A 282 -0.50 -13.43 7.48
C LEU A 282 -0.85 -13.42 5.99
N VAL A 283 -2.11 -13.15 5.65
CA VAL A 283 -2.59 -13.05 4.27
C VAL A 283 -3.15 -11.66 4.04
N GLU A 284 -2.52 -10.87 3.19
CA GLU A 284 -3.02 -9.55 2.82
C GLU A 284 -4.13 -9.67 1.77
N CYS A 285 -5.36 -9.34 2.18
CA CYS A 285 -6.55 -9.31 1.34
C CYS A 285 -6.71 -7.92 0.74
N GLY A 286 -6.05 -7.68 -0.38
CA GLY A 286 -6.11 -6.40 -1.10
C GLY A 286 -5.20 -6.40 -2.32
N ALA A 287 -4.97 -5.22 -2.89
CA ALA A 287 -4.00 -5.04 -3.94
C ALA A 287 -2.64 -4.65 -3.36
N LEU A 288 -1.56 -5.06 -4.01
CA LEU A 288 -0.17 -4.84 -3.61
C LEU A 288 0.21 -5.58 -2.31
N ASN A 289 1.24 -5.10 -1.60
CA ASN A 289 1.91 -5.84 -0.53
C ASN A 289 2.40 -4.97 0.64
N ALA A 290 1.70 -3.86 0.90
CA ALA A 290 2.14 -2.87 1.88
C ALA A 290 2.15 -3.45 3.30
N LEU A 291 1.07 -4.11 3.71
CA LEU A 291 0.97 -4.67 5.06
C LEU A 291 1.89 -5.86 5.25
N SER A 292 2.07 -6.69 4.22
CA SER A 292 3.00 -7.83 4.23
C SER A 292 4.43 -7.35 4.48
N LYS A 293 4.88 -6.30 3.77
CA LYS A 293 6.20 -5.68 3.97
C LYS A 293 6.35 -5.12 5.37
N ILE A 294 5.34 -4.40 5.88
CA ILE A 294 5.36 -3.85 7.24
C ILE A 294 5.43 -4.99 8.27
N ALA A 295 4.61 -6.03 8.12
CA ALA A 295 4.59 -7.15 9.05
C ALA A 295 5.95 -7.88 9.12
N ILE A 296 6.62 -8.10 7.98
CA ILE A 296 7.99 -8.65 7.94
C ILE A 296 8.96 -7.76 8.71
N ARG A 297 8.85 -6.43 8.58
CA ARG A 297 9.68 -5.48 9.35
C ARG A 297 9.40 -5.51 10.85
N VAL A 298 8.19 -5.88 11.27
CA VAL A 298 7.82 -6.01 12.68
C VAL A 298 8.39 -7.30 13.30
N VAL A 299 8.16 -8.45 12.65
CA VAL A 299 8.47 -9.76 13.25
C VAL A 299 9.81 -10.36 12.84
N GLY A 300 10.50 -9.75 11.88
CA GLY A 300 11.72 -10.24 11.26
C GLY A 300 11.47 -11.23 10.11
N PRO A 301 12.41 -11.38 9.16
CA PRO A 301 12.33 -12.39 8.10
C PRO A 301 12.13 -13.79 8.67
N GLY A 302 11.17 -14.55 8.11
CA GLY A 302 10.82 -15.88 8.61
C GLY A 302 10.07 -15.91 9.94
N GLY A 303 9.81 -14.75 10.56
CA GLY A 303 9.09 -14.66 11.84
C GLY A 303 7.61 -15.03 11.75
N VAL A 304 7.01 -14.84 10.58
CA VAL A 304 5.69 -15.34 10.16
C VAL A 304 5.72 -15.57 8.65
N LYS A 305 4.89 -16.49 8.15
CA LYS A 305 4.68 -16.65 6.72
C LYS A 305 3.75 -15.55 6.23
N THR A 306 4.12 -14.83 5.17
CA THR A 306 3.30 -13.77 4.60
C THR A 306 2.88 -14.10 3.18
N PHE A 307 1.62 -13.88 2.87
CA PHE A 307 1.10 -13.85 1.50
C PHE A 307 0.67 -12.43 1.17
N SER A 308 1.26 -11.90 0.11
CA SER A 308 0.91 -10.59 -0.42
C SER A 308 -0.42 -10.63 -1.17
N GLY A 309 -1.04 -9.47 -1.29
CA GLY A 309 -2.13 -9.25 -2.24
C GLY A 309 -1.62 -9.31 -3.68
N ALA A 310 -2.54 -9.20 -4.62
CA ALA A 310 -2.21 -9.23 -6.04
C ALA A 310 -1.36 -8.03 -6.44
N ALA A 311 -0.25 -8.24 -7.15
CA ALA A 311 0.60 -7.14 -7.60
C ALA A 311 0.10 -6.45 -8.88
N SER A 312 -0.76 -7.13 -9.65
CA SER A 312 -1.36 -6.63 -10.89
C SER A 312 -2.58 -7.47 -11.30
N VAL A 313 -3.31 -7.02 -12.33
CA VAL A 313 -4.46 -7.76 -12.91
C VAL A 313 -4.07 -9.18 -13.32
N ARG A 314 -2.86 -9.36 -13.87
CA ARG A 314 -2.35 -10.66 -14.33
C ARG A 314 -2.04 -11.61 -13.17
N ASP A 315 -1.83 -11.07 -11.98
CA ASP A 315 -1.44 -11.80 -10.78
C ASP A 315 -2.61 -12.08 -9.83
N GLU A 316 -3.81 -11.53 -10.07
CA GLU A 316 -4.97 -11.71 -9.17
C GLU A 316 -5.28 -13.16 -8.83
N LEU A 317 -5.42 -13.99 -9.86
CA LEU A 317 -5.71 -15.41 -9.68
C LEU A 317 -4.49 -16.13 -9.10
N GLY A 318 -3.28 -15.77 -9.52
CA GLY A 318 -2.03 -16.35 -9.00
C GLY A 318 -1.86 -16.10 -7.50
N ALA A 319 -2.10 -14.88 -7.03
CA ALA A 319 -2.05 -14.52 -5.62
C ALA A 319 -3.06 -15.30 -4.78
N VAL A 320 -4.31 -15.43 -5.26
CA VAL A 320 -5.33 -16.26 -4.61
C VAL A 320 -4.92 -17.73 -4.60
N GLU A 321 -4.51 -18.30 -5.74
CA GLU A 321 -4.08 -19.69 -5.85
C GLU A 321 -2.86 -20.00 -4.98
N ASN A 322 -1.91 -19.07 -4.83
CA ASN A 322 -0.76 -19.23 -3.94
C ASN A 322 -1.18 -19.38 -2.48
N VAL A 323 -2.17 -18.61 -2.04
CA VAL A 323 -2.74 -18.74 -0.69
C VAL A 323 -3.51 -20.05 -0.57
N LEU A 324 -4.36 -20.38 -1.54
CA LEU A 324 -5.16 -21.61 -1.52
C LEU A 324 -4.30 -22.86 -1.53
N ALA A 325 -3.22 -22.90 -2.32
CA ALA A 325 -2.27 -24.01 -2.34
C ALA A 325 -1.66 -24.27 -0.96
N TYR A 326 -1.49 -23.24 -0.13
CA TYR A 326 -1.04 -23.41 1.25
C TYR A 326 -2.12 -24.06 2.13
N PHE A 327 -3.36 -23.56 2.08
CA PHE A 327 -4.47 -24.14 2.84
C PHE A 327 -4.83 -25.56 2.36
N ASP A 328 -4.73 -25.84 1.06
CA ASP A 328 -5.01 -27.15 0.46
C ASP A 328 -3.92 -28.17 0.79
N LYS A 329 -2.64 -27.81 0.71
CA LYS A 329 -1.53 -28.69 1.13
C LYS A 329 -1.65 -29.08 2.59
N GLU A 330 -1.98 -28.13 3.47
CA GLU A 330 -2.20 -28.45 4.88
C GLU A 330 -3.42 -29.35 5.11
N SER A 331 -4.50 -29.17 4.32
CA SER A 331 -5.67 -30.06 4.39
C SER A 331 -5.34 -31.50 3.95
N ARG A 332 -4.42 -31.66 2.99
CA ARG A 332 -3.97 -32.96 2.48
C ARG A 332 -2.99 -33.63 3.43
N THR A 333 -2.00 -32.92 3.97
CA THR A 333 -1.10 -33.48 5.00
C THR A 333 -1.87 -33.96 6.23
N MET A 334 -2.94 -33.27 6.63
CA MET A 334 -3.78 -33.69 7.76
C MET A 334 -4.69 -34.90 7.45
N ASN A 335 -5.05 -35.10 6.18
CA ASN A 335 -5.80 -36.29 5.72
C ASN A 335 -4.88 -37.50 5.44
N ASP A 336 -3.64 -37.26 5.06
CA ASP A 336 -2.63 -38.28 4.77
C ASP A 336 -1.99 -38.80 6.08
N ASP A 337 -1.89 -37.98 7.13
CA ASP A 337 -1.45 -38.41 8.48
C ASP A 337 -2.43 -39.38 9.17
N ILE A 338 -3.69 -39.43 8.74
CA ILE A 338 -4.68 -40.44 9.17
C ILE A 338 -4.56 -41.72 8.31
N ARG A 339 -3.79 -41.69 7.22
CA ARG A 339 -3.82 -42.73 6.17
C ARG A 339 -2.49 -43.19 5.61
N ALA A 340 -1.33 -42.84 6.14
CA ALA A 340 -0.11 -43.56 5.73
C ALA A 340 1.05 -43.40 6.72
N SER A 341 1.22 -44.41 7.56
CA SER A 341 2.54 -44.95 7.85
C SER A 341 3.26 -45.31 6.53
N ASN A 342 4.45 -44.74 6.33
CA ASN A 342 5.59 -45.18 5.47
C ASN A 342 5.92 -44.37 4.19
N LEU A 343 7.16 -43.85 4.21
CA LEU A 343 8.13 -43.58 3.11
C LEU A 343 7.86 -42.30 2.27
N GLN A 344 8.73 -41.27 2.17
CA GLN A 344 10.17 -41.25 1.82
C GLN A 344 10.84 -39.86 2.14
N PRO A 345 12.14 -39.57 1.85
CA PRO A 345 13.12 -39.03 2.81
C PRO A 345 13.34 -37.50 2.79
N ASP A 346 13.91 -37.04 3.91
CA ASP A 346 14.04 -35.68 4.41
C ASP A 346 15.13 -34.85 3.71
N PHE A 347 14.74 -33.70 3.16
CA PHE A 347 15.61 -32.70 2.53
C PHE A 347 16.57 -32.04 3.54
N ASP A 348 16.19 -31.98 4.81
CA ASP A 348 17.03 -31.44 5.87
C ASP A 348 18.24 -32.35 6.13
N GLU A 349 18.08 -33.67 5.99
CA GLU A 349 19.19 -34.62 6.06
C GLU A 349 20.14 -34.46 4.86
N PHE A 350 19.62 -34.25 3.65
CA PHE A 350 20.43 -33.95 2.48
C PHE A 350 21.27 -32.66 2.68
N TRP A 351 20.64 -31.59 3.16
CA TRP A 351 21.31 -30.30 3.36
C TRP A 351 22.31 -30.35 4.52
N ARG A 352 22.01 -31.09 5.59
CA ARG A 352 22.93 -31.32 6.71
C ARG A 352 24.18 -32.08 6.28
N VAL A 353 24.05 -33.10 5.44
CA VAL A 353 25.18 -33.95 5.00
C VAL A 353 25.99 -33.30 3.87
N SER A 354 25.33 -32.66 2.90
CA SER A 354 25.98 -32.19 1.66
C SER A 354 26.21 -30.67 1.62
N GLY A 355 25.47 -29.89 2.40
CA GLY A 355 25.51 -28.42 2.40
C GLY A 355 26.89 -27.81 2.68
N PRO A 356 27.63 -28.27 3.72
CA PRO A 356 28.96 -27.72 4.02
C PRO A 356 29.96 -27.88 2.85
N GLY A 357 29.98 -29.06 2.21
CA GLY A 357 30.87 -29.32 1.07
C GLY A 357 30.50 -28.51 -0.18
N ILE A 358 29.22 -28.21 -0.38
CA ILE A 358 28.73 -27.33 -1.45
C ILE A 358 29.20 -25.89 -1.20
N VAL A 359 29.06 -25.39 0.04
CA VAL A 359 29.49 -24.04 0.43
C VAL A 359 31.00 -23.87 0.28
N ASP A 360 31.80 -24.86 0.70
CA ASP A 360 33.25 -24.80 0.59
C ASP A 360 33.73 -24.85 -0.87
N LYS A 361 33.06 -25.62 -1.72
CA LYS A 361 33.34 -25.65 -3.16
C LYS A 361 33.06 -24.30 -3.81
N ILE A 362 31.93 -23.68 -3.49
CA ILE A 362 31.55 -22.33 -3.98
C ILE A 362 32.56 -21.28 -3.48
N LYS A 363 32.92 -21.29 -2.20
CA LYS A 363 33.92 -20.38 -1.64
C LYS A 363 35.29 -20.57 -2.30
N GLY A 364 35.71 -21.81 -2.56
CA GLY A 364 36.96 -22.13 -3.24
C GLY A 364 36.97 -21.69 -4.71
N GLU A 365 35.83 -21.74 -5.41
CA GLU A 365 35.68 -21.22 -6.77
C GLU A 365 35.68 -19.69 -6.80
N LEU A 366 34.96 -19.02 -5.89
CA LEU A 366 35.01 -17.55 -5.76
C LEU A 366 36.41 -17.05 -5.39
N LYS A 367 37.10 -17.72 -4.46
CA LYS A 367 38.46 -17.33 -4.07
C LYS A 367 39.44 -17.47 -5.24
N ARG A 368 39.39 -18.58 -6.00
CA ARG A 368 40.21 -18.77 -7.21
C ARG A 368 39.87 -17.73 -8.28
N PHE A 369 38.60 -17.36 -8.42
CA PHE A 369 38.16 -16.31 -9.32
C PHE A 369 38.77 -14.96 -8.95
N PHE A 370 38.74 -14.56 -7.67
CA PHE A 370 39.33 -13.29 -7.24
C PHE A 370 40.86 -13.28 -7.26
N ASP A 371 41.50 -14.37 -6.84
CA ASP A 371 42.97 -14.49 -6.86
C ASP A 371 43.52 -14.43 -8.30
N ALA A 372 42.80 -15.01 -9.28
CA ALA A 372 43.18 -14.95 -10.70
C ALA A 372 43.02 -13.56 -11.33
N HIS A 373 42.23 -12.66 -10.72
CA HIS A 373 41.92 -11.32 -11.24
C HIS A 373 42.51 -10.19 -10.39
N ALA A 374 43.29 -10.50 -9.34
CA ALA A 374 43.89 -9.52 -8.45
C ALA A 374 45.01 -8.65 -9.09
N HIS A 375 45.55 -9.05 -10.26
CA HIS A 375 46.68 -8.35 -10.91
C HIS A 375 46.45 -7.93 -12.37
N ARG A 376 45.21 -7.99 -12.89
CA ARG A 376 44.88 -7.49 -14.23
C ARG A 376 43.61 -6.66 -14.16
N GLY A 377 43.73 -5.35 -14.45
CA GLY A 377 42.59 -4.46 -14.62
C GLY A 377 41.58 -5.08 -15.59
N LEU A 378 40.36 -5.30 -15.10
CA LEU A 378 39.35 -6.12 -15.75
C LEU A 378 38.85 -5.46 -17.05
N GLN A 379 39.28 -5.98 -18.20
CA GLN A 379 38.54 -5.91 -19.46
C GLN A 379 37.65 -7.16 -19.59
N ALA A 380 36.39 -6.98 -19.97
CA ALA A 380 35.40 -8.04 -20.10
C ALA A 380 35.63 -8.91 -21.35
N THR A 381 35.54 -10.24 -21.20
CA THR A 381 35.37 -11.20 -22.31
C THR A 381 34.31 -12.25 -21.94
N PRO A 382 33.60 -12.85 -22.93
CA PRO A 382 32.32 -13.53 -22.71
C PRO A 382 32.43 -15.00 -22.24
N ALA A 383 31.33 -15.49 -21.67
CA ALA A 383 31.20 -16.68 -20.81
C ALA A 383 31.41 -18.05 -21.50
N PRO A 384 31.95 -19.08 -20.80
CA PRO A 384 32.04 -20.45 -21.30
C PRO A 384 30.81 -21.31 -20.95
N GLN A 385 30.50 -22.28 -21.83
CA GLN A 385 29.44 -23.28 -21.67
C GLN A 385 29.87 -24.43 -20.74
N ILE A 386 28.97 -24.90 -19.88
CA ILE A 386 29.22 -26.01 -18.95
C ILE A 386 28.70 -27.33 -19.57
N VAL A 387 29.61 -28.30 -19.68
CA VAL A 387 29.37 -29.69 -20.07
C VAL A 387 29.00 -30.51 -18.82
N THR A 388 27.98 -31.36 -18.95
CA THR A 388 27.52 -32.33 -17.95
C THR A 388 28.45 -33.55 -17.86
N ASP A 389 28.96 -33.86 -16.67
CA ASP A 389 29.16 -35.25 -16.20
C ASP A 389 29.70 -35.26 -14.76
N LEU A 390 29.06 -36.01 -13.86
CA LEU A 390 29.68 -36.46 -12.61
C LEU A 390 28.99 -37.73 -12.08
N ARG A 391 29.66 -38.87 -12.24
CA ARG A 391 29.43 -40.11 -11.47
C ARG A 391 30.08 -39.96 -10.09
N VAL A 392 29.41 -40.44 -9.04
CA VAL A 392 29.95 -40.49 -7.67
C VAL A 392 30.02 -41.95 -7.21
N ALA A 393 31.17 -42.34 -6.65
CA ALA A 393 31.39 -43.60 -5.91
C ALA A 393 31.45 -43.30 -4.39
N PRO A 394 31.10 -44.25 -3.50
CA PRO A 394 30.88 -43.98 -2.08
C PRO A 394 32.13 -44.20 -1.21
N ALA A 395 32.22 -43.48 -0.09
CA ALA A 395 33.17 -43.73 0.99
C ALA A 395 32.45 -43.79 2.37
N ALA A 396 33.00 -44.64 3.25
CA ALA A 396 32.44 -45.20 4.48
C ALA A 396 32.46 -44.26 5.73
N PRO A 397 31.78 -44.61 6.84
CA PRO A 397 31.47 -43.68 7.94
C PRO A 397 32.48 -43.75 9.10
N ALA A 398 32.61 -42.65 9.84
CA ALA A 398 33.20 -42.61 11.18
C ALA A 398 32.22 -41.99 12.18
N ALA A 399 32.04 -42.66 13.31
CA ALA A 399 31.08 -42.37 14.38
C ALA A 399 31.60 -41.35 15.39
N PHE A 400 30.72 -40.63 16.09
CA PHE A 400 30.89 -40.32 17.52
C PHE A 400 29.58 -40.01 18.27
N ALA A 401 29.47 -40.70 19.41
CA ALA A 401 28.66 -40.65 20.63
C ALA A 401 27.48 -39.66 20.84
N ALA A 402 26.42 -40.25 21.41
CA ALA A 402 25.20 -39.63 21.94
C ALA A 402 25.30 -39.23 23.42
N VAL A 403 24.53 -38.22 23.83
CA VAL A 403 24.11 -37.97 25.22
C VAL A 403 22.60 -37.69 25.22
N ALA A 404 21.86 -38.40 26.09
CA ALA A 404 20.41 -38.40 26.22
C ALA A 404 19.94 -37.60 27.48
N PRO A 405 18.63 -37.33 27.66
CA PRO A 405 18.10 -36.09 28.22
C PRO A 405 17.69 -36.14 29.70
N ALA A 406 17.39 -34.98 30.30
CA ALA A 406 16.71 -34.86 31.60
C ALA A 406 15.35 -34.17 31.45
N ALA A 407 14.36 -34.67 32.19
CA ALA A 407 12.93 -34.44 32.06
C ALA A 407 12.38 -33.23 32.85
N PHE A 408 11.19 -32.78 32.44
CA PHE A 408 10.37 -31.69 32.97
C PHE A 408 9.64 -32.00 34.29
N ALA A 409 9.30 -30.95 35.05
CA ALA A 409 8.12 -30.90 35.92
C ALA A 409 7.39 -29.53 35.76
N PRO A 410 6.04 -29.48 35.74
CA PRO A 410 5.26 -28.28 35.41
C PRO A 410 4.86 -27.45 36.65
N VAL A 411 4.67 -26.14 36.45
CA VAL A 411 4.11 -25.21 37.44
C VAL A 411 2.76 -24.70 36.91
N GLU A 412 1.69 -24.91 37.70
CA GLU A 412 0.34 -24.40 37.43
C GLU A 412 0.24 -22.88 37.67
N PRO A 413 -0.49 -22.12 36.82
CA PRO A 413 -0.83 -20.73 37.12
C PRO A 413 -2.12 -20.60 37.94
N ALA A 414 -2.04 -19.82 39.01
CA ALA A 414 -3.12 -19.52 39.94
C ALA A 414 -4.25 -18.68 39.31
N ALA A 415 -5.49 -19.03 39.67
CA ALA A 415 -6.71 -18.31 39.32
C ALA A 415 -6.79 -16.96 40.06
N PHE A 416 -7.00 -15.87 39.31
CA PHE A 416 -7.44 -14.59 39.85
C PHE A 416 -8.90 -14.33 39.48
N ALA A 417 -9.74 -14.21 40.50
CA ALA A 417 -11.16 -13.94 40.40
C ALA A 417 -11.44 -12.50 39.90
N PRO A 418 -12.56 -12.27 39.20
CA PRO A 418 -12.92 -10.93 38.72
C PRO A 418 -13.39 -10.03 39.87
N ALA A 419 -12.80 -8.85 39.98
CA ALA A 419 -13.26 -7.79 40.88
C ALA A 419 -14.55 -7.15 40.34
N ALA A 420 -15.53 -6.98 41.22
CA ALA A 420 -16.83 -6.37 40.98
C ALA A 420 -16.72 -4.88 40.55
N PRO A 421 -17.69 -4.37 39.76
CA PRO A 421 -17.64 -3.00 39.26
C PRO A 421 -17.89 -1.98 40.37
N ALA A 422 -17.00 -0.98 40.46
CA ALA A 422 -17.21 0.18 41.30
C ALA A 422 -18.38 1.02 40.75
N ALA A 423 -19.46 1.09 41.52
CA ALA A 423 -20.57 2.00 41.29
C ALA A 423 -20.10 3.45 41.43
N TYR A 424 -20.22 4.23 40.35
CA TYR A 424 -20.16 5.68 40.41
C TYR A 424 -21.59 6.21 40.38
N ALA A 425 -21.99 6.86 41.46
CA ALA A 425 -23.30 7.49 41.61
C ALA A 425 -23.48 8.66 40.63
N PRO A 426 -24.71 8.93 40.16
CA PRO A 426 -24.98 9.95 39.16
C PRO A 426 -24.88 11.37 39.76
N ALA A 427 -24.16 12.26 39.07
CA ALA A 427 -24.26 13.69 39.34
C ALA A 427 -25.61 14.22 38.85
N ALA A 428 -26.30 14.96 39.73
CA ALA A 428 -27.59 15.58 39.49
C ALA A 428 -27.55 16.66 38.37
N PRO A 429 -28.68 16.91 37.69
CA PRO A 429 -28.72 17.75 36.50
C PRO A 429 -28.69 19.24 36.84
N ALA A 430 -27.86 20.00 36.12
CA ALA A 430 -27.98 21.46 36.09
C ALA A 430 -29.18 21.85 35.20
N ALA A 431 -30.14 22.56 35.79
CA ALA A 431 -31.31 23.12 35.14
C ALA A 431 -30.95 24.33 34.24
N PRO A 432 -31.85 24.75 33.33
CA PRO A 432 -31.49 25.39 32.07
C PRO A 432 -31.38 26.91 32.16
N ALA A 433 -30.42 27.49 31.43
CA ALA A 433 -30.43 28.92 31.12
C ALA A 433 -31.28 29.18 29.88
N ALA A 434 -32.12 30.22 29.99
CA ALA A 434 -33.31 30.44 29.21
C ALA A 434 -33.07 30.87 27.75
N SER A 435 -33.97 30.37 26.90
CA SER A 435 -34.27 30.84 25.55
C SER A 435 -34.78 32.29 25.59
N ALA A 436 -34.18 33.16 24.79
CA ALA A 436 -34.80 34.39 24.33
C ALA A 436 -35.10 34.24 22.83
N ALA A 437 -36.36 33.99 22.54
CA ALA A 437 -36.94 33.96 21.21
C ALA A 437 -36.92 35.35 20.57
N PHE A 438 -36.71 35.43 19.26
CA PHE A 438 -37.29 36.49 18.44
C PHE A 438 -37.58 35.98 17.03
N ALA A 439 -38.85 36.14 16.64
CA ALA A 439 -39.35 36.25 15.29
C ALA A 439 -40.47 37.31 15.34
N PRO A 440 -41.02 37.78 14.22
CA PRO A 440 -40.38 38.44 13.08
C PRO A 440 -41.11 39.78 12.74
N ALA A 441 -40.49 40.69 11.97
CA ALA A 441 -41.18 41.80 11.25
C ALA A 441 -40.15 42.61 10.43
N THR A 442 -40.13 42.50 9.09
CA THR A 442 -40.73 43.40 8.08
C THR A 442 -39.98 44.71 7.80
N HIS A 443 -39.74 44.92 6.50
CA HIS A 443 -39.30 46.10 5.75
C HIS A 443 -39.68 47.48 6.32
N VAL A 444 -38.82 48.51 6.13
CA VAL A 444 -38.87 49.50 5.02
C VAL A 444 -37.66 50.47 5.10
N GLU A 445 -37.12 50.75 3.91
CA GLU A 445 -36.27 51.83 3.37
C GLU A 445 -35.71 52.98 4.25
N SER A 446 -34.44 53.34 4.01
CA SER A 446 -34.09 54.67 3.48
C SER A 446 -32.64 54.75 2.96
N HIS A 447 -32.47 55.53 1.89
CA HIS A 447 -31.31 55.75 1.03
C HIS A 447 -30.12 56.52 1.66
N ALA A 448 -28.90 56.20 1.18
CA ALA A 448 -27.92 57.10 0.54
C ALA A 448 -26.56 56.36 0.49
N ALA A 449 -26.07 55.88 -0.65
CA ALA A 449 -25.40 56.62 -1.74
C ALA A 449 -23.93 56.16 -1.83
N PHE A 450 -23.62 55.28 -2.78
CA PHE A 450 -22.29 55.18 -3.38
C PHE A 450 -22.45 54.86 -4.88
N ALA A 451 -21.84 55.71 -5.70
CA ALA A 451 -21.83 55.65 -7.15
C ALA A 451 -20.86 54.56 -7.68
N PRO A 452 -21.08 54.04 -8.90
CA PRO A 452 -20.42 52.83 -9.38
C PRO A 452 -19.07 53.10 -10.08
N VAL A 453 -18.14 52.15 -9.99
CA VAL A 453 -17.00 52.04 -10.91
C VAL A 453 -17.15 50.77 -11.74
N ALA A 454 -17.05 50.96 -13.05
CA ALA A 454 -17.50 50.07 -14.09
C ALA A 454 -16.53 48.90 -14.38
N GLN A 455 -17.18 47.87 -14.90
CA GLN A 455 -16.70 46.60 -15.42
C GLN A 455 -15.81 46.80 -16.67
N ALA A 456 -14.63 46.19 -16.70
CA ALA A 456 -13.77 46.19 -17.88
C ALA A 456 -14.25 45.13 -18.90
N ALA A 457 -14.57 45.60 -20.11
CA ALA A 457 -14.99 44.79 -21.25
C ALA A 457 -13.82 44.51 -22.21
N ALA A 458 -13.98 43.43 -22.98
CA ALA A 458 -13.07 42.89 -23.98
C ALA A 458 -12.70 43.89 -25.10
N PRO A 459 -11.52 43.73 -25.75
CA PRO A 459 -11.12 44.57 -26.86
C PRO A 459 -11.89 44.26 -28.15
N SER A 460 -12.33 45.34 -28.82
CA SER A 460 -13.12 45.36 -30.04
C SER A 460 -12.32 45.06 -31.31
N TYR A 461 -13.00 44.37 -32.22
CA TYR A 461 -12.60 44.01 -33.58
C TYR A 461 -12.65 45.22 -34.54
N VAL A 462 -11.66 45.36 -35.42
CA VAL A 462 -11.65 46.30 -36.56
C VAL A 462 -11.75 45.49 -37.86
N PRO A 463 -12.65 45.84 -38.81
CA PRO A 463 -12.80 45.07 -40.04
C PRO A 463 -11.69 45.42 -41.05
N ALA A 464 -11.06 44.40 -41.63
CA ALA A 464 -10.15 44.53 -42.76
C ALA A 464 -10.80 43.99 -44.05
N THR A 465 -10.62 44.74 -45.13
CA THR A 465 -11.12 44.56 -46.50
C THR A 465 -10.70 43.21 -47.12
N PRO A 466 -11.56 42.54 -47.93
CA PRO A 466 -11.27 41.21 -48.46
C PRO A 466 -10.30 41.24 -49.66
N ALA A 467 -9.23 40.44 -49.60
CA ALA A 467 -8.35 40.12 -50.72
C ALA A 467 -8.66 38.71 -51.28
N ALA A 468 -8.58 38.60 -52.60
CA ALA A 468 -8.98 37.47 -53.44
C ALA A 468 -8.24 36.14 -53.16
N PRO A 469 -8.82 34.98 -53.54
CA PRO A 469 -8.30 33.66 -53.16
C PRO A 469 -7.05 33.27 -53.98
N ALA A 470 -5.97 32.92 -53.28
CA ALA A 470 -4.80 32.27 -53.85
C ALA A 470 -4.89 30.74 -53.70
N ALA A 471 -4.46 30.04 -54.76
CA ALA A 471 -4.57 28.60 -54.99
C ALA A 471 -3.93 27.70 -53.91
N PRO A 472 -4.39 26.44 -53.76
CA PRO A 472 -3.87 25.52 -52.76
C PRO A 472 -2.41 25.15 -53.03
N ALA A 473 -1.54 25.39 -52.05
CA ALA A 473 -0.17 24.91 -52.04
C ALA A 473 -0.14 23.39 -51.77
N ALA A 474 0.72 22.70 -52.52
CA ALA A 474 0.94 21.25 -52.48
C ALA A 474 1.34 20.73 -51.08
N PRO A 475 1.04 19.46 -50.75
CA PRO A 475 1.39 18.88 -49.47
C PRO A 475 2.91 18.86 -49.27
N ALA A 476 3.36 19.43 -48.15
CA ALA A 476 4.73 19.32 -47.68
C ALA A 476 5.03 17.85 -47.32
N ALA A 477 6.19 17.38 -47.78
CA ALA A 477 6.73 16.05 -47.49
C ALA A 477 6.89 15.81 -45.97
N PRO A 478 6.86 14.54 -45.50
CA PRO A 478 6.97 14.23 -44.08
C PRO A 478 8.34 14.66 -43.54
N ALA A 479 8.33 15.51 -42.52
CA ALA A 479 9.51 15.83 -41.74
C ALA A 479 9.97 14.56 -41.00
N GLY A 480 11.20 14.13 -41.26
CA GLY A 480 11.83 13.03 -40.52
C GLY A 480 11.87 13.31 -39.01
N VAL A 481 11.72 12.27 -38.21
CA VAL A 481 11.68 12.35 -36.74
C VAL A 481 12.96 13.03 -36.23
N ALA A 482 12.85 14.28 -35.82
CA ALA A 482 13.97 15.03 -35.28
C ALA A 482 14.44 14.40 -33.96
N ARG A 483 15.74 14.13 -33.86
CA ARG A 483 16.41 13.53 -32.69
C ARG A 483 16.17 14.36 -31.43
N VAL A 484 15.82 13.69 -30.32
CA VAL A 484 15.70 14.35 -29.02
C VAL A 484 17.11 14.64 -28.47
N PRO A 485 17.44 15.90 -28.12
CA PRO A 485 18.73 16.24 -27.52
C PRO A 485 18.96 15.49 -26.21
N ARG A 486 20.21 15.08 -25.93
CA ARG A 486 20.57 14.25 -24.76
C ARG A 486 20.15 14.88 -23.44
N ASP A 487 20.32 16.18 -23.26
CA ASP A 487 19.97 16.87 -22.00
C ASP A 487 18.45 16.85 -21.76
N ARG A 488 17.67 16.95 -22.83
CA ARG A 488 16.21 16.81 -22.77
C ARG A 488 15.82 15.37 -22.46
N LEU A 489 16.50 14.40 -23.08
CA LEU A 489 16.31 12.98 -22.84
C LEU A 489 16.65 12.61 -21.39
N PHE A 490 17.70 13.18 -20.81
CA PHE A 490 18.04 12.98 -19.40
C PHE A 490 16.86 13.35 -18.51
N ASN A 491 16.31 14.56 -18.66
CA ASN A 491 15.17 15.02 -17.87
C ASN A 491 13.92 14.16 -18.08
N GLU A 492 13.64 13.75 -19.32
CA GLU A 492 12.48 12.91 -19.65
C GLU A 492 12.62 11.48 -19.09
N LEU A 493 13.80 10.87 -19.19
CA LEU A 493 14.05 9.53 -18.64
C LEU A 493 14.09 9.55 -17.11
N VAL A 494 14.68 10.59 -16.50
CA VAL A 494 14.62 10.82 -15.05
C VAL A 494 13.17 10.89 -14.60
N ALA A 495 12.31 11.66 -15.29
CA ALA A 495 10.89 11.73 -14.93
C ALA A 495 10.20 10.36 -15.02
N ILE A 496 10.51 9.55 -16.04
CA ILE A 496 9.95 8.20 -16.20
C ILE A 496 10.41 7.26 -15.08
N TYR A 497 11.71 7.30 -14.72
CA TYR A 497 12.25 6.49 -13.63
C TYR A 497 11.74 6.94 -12.27
N ALA A 498 11.68 8.25 -12.05
CA ALA A 498 11.13 8.88 -10.86
C ALA A 498 9.66 8.52 -10.64
N GLU A 499 8.86 8.59 -11.69
CA GLU A 499 7.46 8.16 -11.66
C GLU A 499 7.34 6.65 -11.41
N ALA A 500 8.12 5.82 -12.12
CA ALA A 500 8.02 4.36 -12.02
C ALA A 500 8.53 3.79 -10.69
N MET A 501 9.44 4.49 -10.01
CA MET A 501 10.04 4.10 -8.73
C MET A 501 9.50 4.92 -7.55
N GLU A 502 8.63 5.90 -7.81
CA GLU A 502 8.13 6.87 -6.83
C GLU A 502 9.26 7.62 -6.09
N TYR A 503 10.38 7.86 -6.80
CA TYR A 503 11.49 8.66 -6.31
C TYR A 503 11.39 10.10 -6.81
N PRO A 504 11.80 11.09 -6.00
CA PRO A 504 11.94 12.47 -6.49
C PRO A 504 12.92 12.50 -7.67
N VAL A 505 12.66 13.37 -8.65
CA VAL A 505 13.54 13.51 -9.83
C VAL A 505 14.97 13.89 -9.45
N GLU A 506 15.12 14.58 -8.31
CA GLU A 506 16.39 15.06 -7.76
C GLU A 506 17.31 13.93 -7.29
N VAL A 507 16.74 12.75 -7.01
CA VAL A 507 17.50 11.56 -6.61
C VAL A 507 18.25 10.95 -7.80
N PHE A 508 17.79 11.21 -9.04
CA PHE A 508 18.44 10.70 -10.23
C PHE A 508 19.45 11.70 -10.78
N THR A 509 20.70 11.48 -10.41
CA THR A 509 21.84 12.18 -11.01
C THR A 509 22.47 11.34 -12.12
N GLU A 510 23.31 11.92 -12.98
CA GLU A 510 23.95 11.17 -14.07
C GLU A 510 24.74 9.95 -13.57
N THR A 511 25.34 10.06 -12.38
CA THR A 511 26.27 9.08 -11.83
C THR A 511 25.67 8.20 -10.74
N VAL A 512 24.40 8.42 -10.34
CA VAL A 512 23.77 7.64 -9.28
C VAL A 512 23.71 6.16 -9.67
N GLU A 513 24.08 5.26 -8.76
CA GLU A 513 23.98 3.82 -9.04
C GLU A 513 22.56 3.31 -8.80
N LEU A 514 21.91 2.86 -9.86
CA LEU A 514 20.49 2.50 -9.85
C LEU A 514 20.19 1.33 -8.91
N GLU A 515 21.03 0.30 -8.89
CA GLU A 515 20.85 -0.86 -8.01
C GLU A 515 21.48 -0.65 -6.63
N ALA A 516 22.71 -0.14 -6.56
CA ALA A 516 23.47 -0.06 -5.31
C ALA A 516 23.01 1.09 -4.39
N GLU A 517 22.59 2.23 -4.96
CA GLU A 517 22.19 3.42 -4.19
C GLU A 517 20.67 3.59 -4.17
N LEU A 518 20.00 3.29 -5.30
CA LEU A 518 18.54 3.44 -5.42
C LEU A 518 17.76 2.14 -5.29
N GLY A 519 18.43 0.98 -5.15
CA GLY A 519 17.75 -0.30 -4.96
C GLY A 519 16.84 -0.73 -6.13
N ILE A 520 17.05 -0.16 -7.32
CA ILE A 520 16.30 -0.46 -8.54
C ILE A 520 16.87 -1.75 -9.12
N ASP A 521 16.16 -2.86 -8.91
CA ASP A 521 16.59 -4.16 -9.41
C ASP A 521 16.56 -4.25 -10.95
N SER A 522 17.34 -5.19 -11.49
CA SER A 522 17.47 -5.39 -12.94
C SER A 522 16.18 -5.82 -13.65
N VAL A 523 15.20 -6.40 -12.93
CA VAL A 523 13.90 -6.77 -13.50
C VAL A 523 13.06 -5.52 -13.73
N LYS A 524 13.00 -4.64 -12.72
CA LYS A 524 12.27 -3.37 -12.77
C LYS A 524 12.90 -2.41 -13.77
N GLN A 525 14.21 -2.36 -13.82
CA GLN A 525 14.95 -1.58 -14.80
C GLN A 525 14.67 -2.06 -16.24
N THR A 526 14.58 -3.38 -16.47
CA THR A 526 14.18 -3.94 -17.78
C THR A 526 12.77 -3.51 -18.16
N GLU A 527 11.82 -3.53 -17.23
CA GLU A 527 10.44 -3.08 -17.45
C GLU A 527 10.39 -1.60 -17.88
N ILE A 528 11.13 -0.74 -17.17
CA ILE A 528 11.17 0.71 -17.46
C ILE A 528 11.82 0.97 -18.82
N ILE A 529 12.92 0.29 -19.14
CA ILE A 529 13.59 0.42 -20.45
C ILE A 529 12.68 -0.05 -21.58
N GLN A 530 11.86 -1.10 -21.41
CA GLN A 530 10.88 -1.50 -22.42
C GLN A 530 9.83 -0.41 -22.68
N ARG A 531 9.34 0.26 -21.63
CA ARG A 531 8.42 1.40 -21.78
C ARG A 531 9.08 2.56 -22.52
N ILE A 532 10.33 2.85 -22.21
CA ILE A 532 11.15 3.86 -22.89
C ILE A 532 11.34 3.49 -24.36
N SER A 533 11.69 2.24 -24.66
CA SER A 533 11.84 1.74 -26.03
C SER A 533 10.57 1.91 -26.85
N ALA A 534 9.39 1.59 -26.27
CA ALA A 534 8.11 1.80 -26.92
C ALA A 534 7.82 3.29 -27.17
N ARG A 535 8.12 4.16 -26.20
CA ARG A 535 7.87 5.61 -26.26
C ARG A 535 8.73 6.33 -27.30
N TYR A 536 10.00 5.94 -27.45
CA TYR A 536 10.92 6.56 -28.41
C TYR A 536 11.09 5.76 -29.71
N GLY A 537 10.27 4.72 -29.93
CA GLY A 537 10.32 3.90 -31.16
C GLY A 537 11.65 3.18 -31.35
N LEU A 538 12.35 2.82 -30.27
CA LEU A 538 13.61 2.11 -30.35
C LEU A 538 13.42 0.69 -30.91
N PRO A 539 14.42 0.13 -31.61
CA PRO A 539 14.34 -1.27 -32.03
C PRO A 539 14.11 -2.20 -30.82
N PRO A 540 13.47 -3.37 -31.03
CA PRO A 540 13.27 -4.35 -29.97
C PRO A 540 14.59 -4.67 -29.27
N LEU A 541 14.57 -4.72 -27.94
CA LEU A 541 15.75 -5.05 -27.15
C LEU A 541 16.30 -6.41 -27.61
N PRO A 542 17.62 -6.54 -27.84
CA PRO A 542 18.20 -7.79 -28.30
C PRO A 542 18.03 -8.89 -27.23
N SER A 543 17.98 -10.16 -27.65
CA SER A 543 17.71 -11.30 -26.76
C SER A 543 18.74 -11.50 -25.64
N ASN A 544 19.92 -10.89 -25.76
CA ASN A 544 20.98 -10.87 -24.74
C ASN A 544 21.00 -9.59 -23.90
N PHE A 545 20.01 -8.71 -24.01
CA PHE A 545 19.92 -7.48 -23.24
C PHE A 545 19.85 -7.76 -21.74
N ARG A 546 20.70 -7.08 -20.96
CA ARG A 546 20.70 -7.15 -19.50
C ARG A 546 20.65 -5.73 -18.95
N ALA A 547 19.57 -5.39 -18.26
CA ALA A 547 19.44 -4.06 -17.68
C ALA A 547 20.54 -3.76 -16.64
N GLY A 548 20.99 -4.79 -15.90
CA GLY A 548 22.08 -4.67 -14.92
C GLY A 548 23.45 -4.28 -15.51
N ASP A 549 23.61 -4.28 -16.84
CA ASP A 549 24.82 -3.74 -17.48
C ASP A 549 24.84 -2.20 -17.45
N PHE A 550 23.68 -1.56 -17.23
CA PHE A 550 23.51 -0.11 -17.09
C PHE A 550 23.42 0.25 -15.61
N LYS A 551 24.55 0.56 -15.00
CA LYS A 551 24.64 0.86 -13.56
C LYS A 551 24.09 2.23 -13.19
N THR A 552 24.14 3.19 -14.11
CA THR A 552 23.81 4.60 -13.83
C THR A 552 22.74 5.15 -14.76
N MET A 553 22.07 6.23 -14.33
CA MET A 553 21.08 6.92 -15.18
C MET A 553 21.70 7.46 -16.48
N GLY A 554 22.92 8.01 -16.40
CA GLY A 554 23.65 8.50 -17.57
C GLY A 554 23.82 7.44 -18.65
N GLN A 555 24.15 6.19 -18.26
CA GLN A 555 24.32 5.08 -19.20
C GLN A 555 23.03 4.69 -19.92
N ILE A 556 21.88 4.81 -19.27
CA ILE A 556 20.57 4.55 -19.89
C ILE A 556 20.22 5.65 -20.88
N VAL A 557 20.48 6.90 -20.50
CA VAL A 557 20.28 8.07 -21.38
C VAL A 557 21.16 7.95 -22.62
N ASP A 558 22.42 7.55 -22.47
CA ASP A 558 23.34 7.30 -23.58
C ASP A 558 22.82 6.18 -24.49
N PHE A 559 22.38 5.07 -23.91
CA PHE A 559 21.78 3.96 -24.67
C PHE A 559 20.61 4.42 -25.54
N VAL A 560 19.66 5.16 -24.96
CA VAL A 560 18.48 5.65 -25.69
C VAL A 560 18.87 6.69 -26.72
N TYR A 561 19.82 7.58 -26.41
CA TYR A 561 20.31 8.62 -27.31
C TYR A 561 21.05 8.07 -28.53
N GLU A 562 21.78 6.97 -28.37
CA GLU A 562 22.48 6.26 -29.45
C GLU A 562 21.49 5.46 -30.32
N HIS A 563 20.47 4.85 -29.72
CA HIS A 563 19.55 3.97 -30.43
C HIS A 563 18.40 4.70 -31.15
N GLN A 564 18.18 5.99 -30.86
CA GLN A 564 17.34 6.88 -31.68
C GLN A 564 17.80 6.94 -33.15
N HIS A 565 19.11 6.79 -33.43
CA HIS A 565 19.64 6.75 -34.80
C HIS A 565 19.26 5.48 -35.57
N LYS A 566 19.11 4.34 -34.88
CA LYS A 566 18.77 3.06 -35.52
C LYS A 566 17.27 2.98 -35.82
N ALA A 567 16.43 3.59 -34.99
CA ALA A 567 15.00 3.74 -35.27
C ALA A 567 14.72 4.55 -36.54
N ALA A 568 15.48 5.62 -36.77
CA ALA A 568 15.37 6.44 -37.99
C ALA A 568 15.86 5.73 -39.27
N LEU A 569 16.74 4.74 -39.17
CA LEU A 569 17.25 3.94 -40.29
C LEU A 569 16.37 2.73 -40.64
N VAL A 570 15.48 2.29 -39.73
CA VAL A 570 14.56 1.16 -39.94
C VAL A 570 13.19 1.63 -40.45
N ALA A 571 12.88 2.93 -40.31
CA ALA A 571 11.64 3.56 -40.77
C ALA A 571 11.78 4.31 -42.12
N GLY A 572 12.91 4.14 -42.82
CA GLY A 572 13.23 4.80 -44.10
C GLY A 572 13.18 3.86 -45.30
#